data_AF-A0A380DS45-F1
#
_entry.id   AF-A0A380DS45-F1
#
_cell.length_a   1.000
_cell.length_b   1.000
_cell.length_c   1.000
_cell.angle_alpha   90.00
_cell.angle_beta   90.00
_cell.angle_gamma   90.00
#
_symmetry.space_group_name_H-M   'P 1'
#
loop_
_entity.id
_entity.type
_entity.pdbx_description
1 polymer ?
#
loop_
_entity_poly.entity_id
_entity_poly.type
_entity_poly.pdbx_seq_one_letter_code
_entity_poly.pdbx_strand_id
1 'polypeptide(L)'
;MGMATYAVVDLETTGNQLDFDDIIQIGITFVRNNQIIDTYHSMIRTNLEIPPFIQALTSIEENMLQQAPYFNQVAQEIYDKIKDCIFVAHNVDFDLNFI
;
A
#
# COMPACT_ATOMS: atom_id res chain seq x y z
N MET A 1 -0.16 -19.11 23.31
CA MET A 1 -0.50 -18.11 22.28
C MET A 1 0.57 -18.21 21.20
N GLY A 2 0.18 -18.29 19.92
CA GLY A 2 1.14 -18.18 18.83
C GLY A 2 1.78 -16.78 18.81
N MET A 3 2.98 -16.66 18.26
CA MET A 3 3.61 -15.35 18.08
C MET A 3 2.86 -14.56 17.00
N ALA A 4 2.48 -13.32 17.32
CA ALA A 4 1.83 -12.43 16.38
C ALA A 4 2.76 -12.06 15.21
N THR A 5 2.18 -11.89 14.03
CA THR A 5 2.82 -11.22 12.90
C THR A 5 2.30 -9.80 12.81
N TYR A 6 3.21 -8.85 12.61
CA TYR A 6 2.87 -7.47 12.30
C TYR A 6 2.99 -7.27 10.79
N ALA A 7 1.95 -6.73 10.17
CA ALA A 7 2.00 -6.23 8.80
C ALA A 7 2.26 -4.72 8.88
N VAL A 8 3.51 -4.32 8.65
CA VAL A 8 3.91 -2.91 8.63
C VAL A 8 3.66 -2.39 7.22
N VAL A 9 2.67 -1.50 7.08
CA VAL A 9 2.13 -1.03 5.80
C VAL A 9 2.44 0.44 5.57
N ASP A 10 2.70 0.77 4.32
CA ASP A 10 2.90 2.12 3.82
C ASP A 10 2.30 2.23 2.41
N LEU A 11 1.63 3.35 2.12
CA LEU A 11 0.96 3.62 0.85
C LEU A 11 1.44 4.93 0.24
N GLU A 12 1.54 4.93 -1.09
CA GLU A 12 1.60 6.16 -1.87
C GLU A 12 0.31 6.28 -2.69
N THR A 13 -0.20 7.50 -2.80
CA THR A 13 -1.53 7.81 -3.34
C THR A 13 -1.47 9.03 -4.26
N THR A 14 -2.49 9.24 -5.09
CA THR A 14 -2.60 10.45 -5.96
C THR A 14 -2.91 11.74 -5.18
N GLY A 15 -3.18 11.63 -3.88
CA GLY A 15 -3.60 12.70 -2.99
C GLY A 15 -4.09 12.11 -1.66
N ASN A 16 -4.75 12.89 -0.81
CA ASN A 16 -5.11 12.45 0.54
C ASN A 16 -6.62 12.36 0.80
N GLN A 17 -7.46 12.38 -0.24
CA GLN A 17 -8.91 12.33 -0.14
C GLN A 17 -9.44 10.95 -0.53
N LEU A 18 -9.91 10.17 0.45
CA LEU A 18 -10.39 8.80 0.27
C LEU A 18 -11.44 8.62 -0.85
N ASP A 19 -12.30 9.61 -1.04
CA ASP A 19 -13.38 9.53 -2.04
C ASP A 19 -12.94 9.88 -3.47
N PHE A 20 -11.72 10.42 -3.65
CA PHE A 20 -11.26 10.98 -4.92
C PHE A 20 -9.89 10.48 -5.38
N ASP A 21 -9.05 10.02 -4.47
CA ASP A 21 -7.66 9.64 -4.75
C ASP A 21 -7.48 8.12 -4.79
N ASP A 22 -6.57 7.67 -5.65
CA ASP A 22 -6.23 6.25 -5.82
C ASP A 22 -4.91 5.93 -5.12
N ILE A 23 -4.77 4.69 -4.64
CA ILE A 23 -3.47 4.10 -4.30
C ILE A 23 -2.66 3.93 -5.59
N ILE A 24 -1.38 4.34 -5.57
CA ILE A 24 -0.42 4.17 -6.67
C ILE A 24 0.76 3.26 -6.31
N GLN A 25 0.99 3.01 -5.02
CA GLN A 25 1.94 1.99 -4.54
C GLN A 25 1.53 1.48 -3.16
N ILE A 26 1.69 0.18 -2.92
CA ILE A 26 1.58 -0.43 -1.60
C ILE A 26 2.87 -1.18 -1.25
N GLY A 27 3.41 -0.92 -0.06
CA GLY A 27 4.49 -1.65 0.57
C GLY A 27 4.03 -2.31 1.87
N ILE A 28 4.37 -3.58 2.08
CA ILE A 28 4.07 -4.31 3.31
C ILE A 28 5.32 -5.10 3.74
N THR A 29 5.73 -4.92 4.99
CA THR A 29 6.77 -5.74 5.63
C THR A 29 6.15 -6.57 6.74
N PHE A 30 6.32 -7.89 6.66
CA PHE A 30 5.83 -8.81 7.68
C PHE A 30 6.92 -9.05 8.72
N VAL A 31 6.62 -8.73 9.98
CA VAL A 31 7.55 -8.86 11.10
C VAL A 31 7.00 -9.87 12.10
N ARG A 32 7.83 -10.83 12.51
CA ARG A 32 7.53 -11.78 13.58
C ARG A 32 8.79 -11.99 14.41
N ASN A 33 8.67 -11.95 15.74
CA ASN A 33 9.81 -12.12 16.64
C ASN A 33 10.99 -11.15 16.35
N ASN A 34 10.66 -9.88 16.12
CA ASN A 34 11.62 -8.82 15.76
C ASN A 34 12.47 -9.11 14.52
N GLN A 35 12.00 -9.99 13.63
CA GLN A 35 12.64 -10.30 12.36
C GLN A 35 11.65 -10.07 11.22
N ILE A 36 12.17 -9.54 10.10
CA ILE A 36 11.43 -9.49 8.84
C ILE A 36 11.36 -10.92 8.31
N ILE A 37 10.13 -11.41 8.11
CA ILE A 37 9.87 -12.77 7.63
C ILE A 37 9.41 -12.80 6.17
N ASP A 38 8.86 -11.69 5.66
CA ASP A 38 8.41 -11.56 4.28
C ASP A 38 8.19 -10.08 3.92
N THR A 39 8.12 -9.77 2.63
CA THR A 39 7.71 -8.46 2.12
C THR A 39 6.76 -8.61 0.94
N TYR A 40 5.86 -7.65 0.79
CA TYR A 40 5.01 -7.50 -0.37
C TYR A 40 5.13 -6.07 -0.89
N HIS A 41 5.21 -5.92 -2.21
CA HIS A 41 5.27 -4.63 -2.86
C HIS A 41 4.55 -4.71 -4.19
N SER A 42 3.70 -3.72 -4.48
CA SER A 42 3.09 -3.53 -5.78
C SER A 42 2.95 -2.06 -6.11
N MET A 43 3.37 -1.68 -7.32
CA MET A 43 2.84 -0.49 -7.97
C MET A 43 1.37 -0.75 -8.33
N ILE A 44 0.55 0.30 -8.33
CA ILE A 44 -0.89 0.20 -8.59
C ILE A 44 -1.25 1.18 -9.70
N ARG A 45 -1.94 0.68 -10.72
CA ARG A 45 -2.40 1.48 -11.84
C ARG A 45 -3.61 2.32 -11.44
N THR A 46 -3.53 3.62 -11.71
CA THR A 46 -4.63 4.59 -11.65
C THR A 46 -4.93 5.15 -13.05
N ASN A 47 -6.15 5.66 -13.24
CA ASN A 47 -6.53 6.46 -14.41
C ASN A 47 -6.54 7.97 -14.11
N LEU A 48 -6.24 8.36 -12.87
CA LEU A 48 -6.12 9.75 -12.46
C LEU A 48 -4.76 10.32 -12.91
N GLU A 49 -4.73 11.61 -13.21
CA GLU A 49 -3.48 12.35 -13.38
C GLU A 49 -2.79 12.46 -12.02
N ILE A 50 -1.48 12.20 -11.95
CA ILE A 50 -0.72 12.32 -10.71
C ILE A 50 -0.23 13.76 -10.59
N PRO A 51 -0.67 14.55 -9.59
CA PRO A 51 -0.24 15.94 -9.46
C PRO A 51 1.30 16.06 -9.36
N PRO A 52 1.93 17.09 -9.95
CA PRO A 52 3.39 17.22 -9.92
C PRO A 52 4.01 17.21 -8.52
N PHE A 53 3.28 17.69 -7.50
CA PHE A 53 3.76 17.65 -6.11
C PHE A 53 3.77 16.23 -5.54
N ILE A 54 2.84 15.36 -5.95
CA ILE A 54 2.81 13.94 -5.59
C ILE A 54 3.94 13.22 -6.32
N GLN A 55 4.15 13.49 -7.61
CA GLN A 55 5.29 12.91 -8.33
C GLN A 55 6.63 13.32 -7.67
N ALA A 56 6.76 14.58 -7.22
CA ALA A 56 7.94 15.03 -6.50
C ALA A 56 8.10 14.40 -5.11
N LEU A 57 7.00 14.13 -4.41
CA LEU A 57 7.00 13.51 -3.08
C LEU A 57 7.34 12.03 -3.13
N THR A 58 6.73 11.30 -4.06
CA THR A 58 6.75 9.84 -4.16
C THR A 58 7.80 9.32 -5.15
N SER A 59 8.29 10.20 -6.04
CA SER A 59 9.10 9.85 -7.21
C SER A 59 8.42 8.86 -8.17
N ILE A 60 7.10 8.75 -8.14
CA ILE A 60 6.30 7.89 -9.03
C ILE A 60 5.78 8.72 -10.20
N GLU A 61 6.19 8.35 -11.40
CA GLU A 61 5.69 8.91 -12.66
C GLU A 61 4.59 8.01 -13.27
N GLU A 62 3.69 8.59 -14.07
CA GLU A 62 2.57 7.88 -14.71
C GLU A 62 3.02 6.70 -15.59
N ASN A 63 4.18 6.82 -16.24
CA ASN A 63 4.76 5.78 -17.09
C ASN A 63 5.11 4.50 -16.29
N MET A 64 5.45 4.61 -15.01
CA MET A 64 5.80 3.49 -14.13
C MET A 64 4.58 2.62 -13.82
N LEU A 65 3.38 3.20 -13.88
CA LEU A 65 2.12 2.54 -13.54
C LEU A 65 1.45 1.86 -14.75
N GLN A 66 1.97 2.06 -15.97
CA GLN A 66 1.30 1.55 -17.18
C GLN A 66 1.20 0.01 -17.23
N GLN A 67 2.17 -0.70 -16.67
CA GLN A 67 2.17 -2.16 -16.59
C GLN A 67 1.75 -2.68 -15.21
N ALA A 68 1.43 -1.79 -14.27
CA ALA A 68 0.98 -2.16 -12.95
C ALA A 68 -0.46 -2.72 -12.98
N PRO A 69 -0.81 -3.62 -12.04
CA PRO A 69 -2.20 -4.04 -11.86
C PRO A 69 -3.05 -2.89 -11.30
N TYR A 70 -4.34 -2.90 -11.61
CA TYR A 70 -5.32 -2.11 -10.87
C TYR A 70 -5.50 -2.67 -9.45
N PHE A 71 -5.90 -1.81 -8.50
CA PHE A 71 -6.06 -2.21 -7.11
C PHE A 71 -6.97 -3.44 -6.92
N ASN A 72 -8.10 -3.47 -7.63
CA ASN A 72 -9.06 -4.59 -7.57
C ASN A 72 -8.47 -5.94 -8.01
N GLN A 73 -7.35 -5.95 -8.75
CA GLN A 73 -6.68 -7.17 -9.17
C GLN A 73 -5.76 -7.75 -8.08
N VAL A 74 -5.34 -6.92 -7.11
CA VAL A 74 -4.45 -7.31 -6.01
C VAL A 74 -5.11 -7.25 -4.63
N ALA A 75 -6.27 -6.59 -4.51
CA ALA A 75 -6.97 -6.37 -3.24
C ALA A 75 -7.22 -7.67 -2.45
N GLN A 76 -7.67 -8.73 -3.13
CA GLN A 76 -7.91 -10.03 -2.49
C GLN A 76 -6.61 -10.66 -1.95
N GLU A 77 -5.52 -10.57 -2.72
CA GLU A 77 -4.21 -11.07 -2.29
C GLU A 77 -3.70 -10.30 -1.06
N ILE A 78 -3.80 -8.97 -1.10
CA ILE A 78 -3.40 -8.09 0.02
C ILE A 78 -4.20 -8.46 1.26
N TYR A 79 -5.53 -8.55 1.15
CA TYR A 79 -6.41 -8.93 2.25
C TYR A 79 -6.02 -10.29 2.84
N ASP A 80 -5.81 -11.31 2.00
CA ASP A 80 -5.44 -12.64 2.47
C ASP A 80 -4.08 -12.68 3.19
N LYS A 81 -3.15 -11.80 2.82
CA LYS A 81 -1.84 -11.67 3.50
C LYS A 81 -1.95 -10.97 4.86
N ILE A 82 -2.82 -9.96 5.01
CA ILE A 82 -2.86 -9.11 6.21
C ILE A 82 -3.95 -9.47 7.23
N LYS A 83 -5.00 -10.21 6.84
CA LYS A 83 -6.20 -10.45 7.68
C LYS A 83 -5.94 -11.05 9.06
N ASP A 84 -4.89 -11.85 9.22
CA ASP A 84 -4.51 -12.49 10.50
C ASP A 84 -3.27 -11.84 11.14
N CYS A 85 -2.87 -10.66 10.65
CA CYS A 85 -1.74 -9.88 11.16
C CYS A 85 -2.23 -8.69 12.00
N ILE A 86 -1.35 -8.18 12.87
CA ILE A 86 -1.52 -6.86 13.49
C ILE A 86 -1.10 -5.82 12.45
N PHE A 87 -2.04 -4.99 12.01
CA PHE A 87 -1.77 -3.90 11.09
C PHE A 87 -1.01 -2.78 11.82
N VAL A 88 0.08 -2.30 11.21
CA VAL A 88 0.92 -1.23 11.75
C VAL A 88 1.24 -0.25 10.63
N ALA A 89 1.00 1.04 10.86
CA ALA A 89 1.41 2.12 9.95
C ALA A 89 1.70 3.39 10.76
N HIS A 90 2.43 4.35 10.19
CA HIS A 90 2.79 5.57 10.90
C HIS A 90 1.59 6.52 11.08
N ASN A 91 0.68 6.55 10.11
CA ASN A 91 -0.60 7.25 10.17
C ASN A 91 -1.74 6.27 9.88
N VAL A 92 -1.98 5.34 10.80
CA VAL A 92 -2.85 4.17 10.57
C VAL A 92 -4.24 4.51 10.04
N ASP A 93 -4.82 5.65 10.46
CA ASP A 93 -6.14 6.07 9.99
C ASP A 93 -6.13 6.46 8.51
N PHE A 94 -4.99 6.88 7.96
CA PHE A 94 -4.85 7.11 6.53
C PHE A 94 -4.75 5.78 5.78
N ASP A 95 -3.70 4.99 6.07
CA ASP A 95 -3.39 3.77 5.31
C ASP A 95 -4.52 2.74 5.36
N LEU A 96 -5.11 2.54 6.55
CA LEU A 96 -6.15 1.53 6.74
C LEU A 96 -7.45 1.89 6.03
N ASN A 97 -7.78 3.18 5.90
CA ASN A 97 -9.01 3.60 5.23
C ASN A 97 -8.89 3.58 3.70
N PHE A 98 -7.67 3.68 3.15
CA PHE A 98 -7.43 3.59 1.71
C PHE A 98 -7.48 2.15 1.18
N ILE A 99 -7.14 1.14 2.00
CA ILE A 99 -7.11 -0.29 1.66
C ILE A 99 -8.48 -0.95 1.81
#